data_AF-H8H3E3-F1
#
_entry.id   AF-H8H3E3-F1
#
_cell.length_a   1.000
_cell.length_b   1.000
_cell.length_c   1.000
_cell.angle_alpha   90.00
_cell.angle_beta   90.00
_cell.angle_gamma   90.00
#
_symmetry.space_group_name_H-M   'P 1'
#
loop_
_entity.id
_entity.type
_entity.pdbx_description
1 polymer ?
#
loop_
_entity_poly.entity_id
_entity_poly.type
_entity_poly.pdbx_seq_one_letter_code
_entity_poly.pdbx_strand_id
1 'polypeptide(L)'
;MGDHIEQRPLAEIVIETAHALNLTTAFAQRGAGGFGQHGQIVNPILLEVRPTQQPVIIQVLGRRSQLDLLLSHLENLDLPSRLWVLEPLTA
;
A
#
# COMPACT_ATOMS: atom_id res chain seq x y z
N MET A 1 5.26 -0.22 -15.41
CA MET A 1 5.91 0.19 -14.15
C MET A 1 4.85 0.16 -13.06
N GLY A 2 5.23 -0.07 -11.81
CA GLY A 2 4.30 0.01 -10.67
C GLY A 2 3.94 1.45 -10.32
N ASP A 3 3.32 1.66 -9.16
CA ASP A 3 2.85 2.96 -8.70
C ASP A 3 3.98 3.88 -8.24
N HIS A 4 3.98 5.13 -8.73
CA HIS A 4 4.96 6.15 -8.39
C HIS A 4 4.31 7.53 -8.23
N ILE A 5 4.90 8.37 -7.38
CA ILE A 5 4.68 9.82 -7.32
C ILE A 5 6.04 10.47 -7.52
N GLU A 6 6.15 11.44 -8.43
CA GLU A 6 7.41 12.15 -8.69
C GLU A 6 8.61 11.20 -8.90
N GLN A 7 8.40 10.09 -9.64
CA GLN A 7 9.39 9.03 -9.88
C GLN A 7 9.81 8.19 -8.67
N ARG A 8 9.23 8.42 -7.49
CA ARG A 8 9.47 7.64 -6.28
C ARG A 8 8.41 6.54 -6.12
N PRO A 9 8.78 5.31 -5.76
CA PRO A 9 7.81 4.23 -5.53
C PRO A 9 6.81 4.63 -4.45
N LEU A 10 5.52 4.48 -4.75
CA LEU A 10 4.46 4.87 -3.81
C LEU A 10 4.57 4.13 -2.46
N ALA A 11 4.99 2.87 -2.48
CA ALA A 11 5.15 2.09 -1.27
C ALA A 11 6.20 2.64 -0.31
N GLU A 12 7.29 3.21 -0.84
CA GLU A 12 8.33 3.85 -0.02
C GLU A 12 7.80 5.12 0.63
N ILE A 13 7.08 5.95 -0.14
CA ILE A 13 6.44 7.17 0.36
C ILE A 13 5.49 6.86 1.52
N VAL A 14 4.66 5.83 1.39
CA VAL A 14 3.71 5.44 2.46
C VAL A 14 4.46 4.97 3.72
N ILE A 15 5.49 4.13 3.58
CA ILE A 15 6.29 3.65 4.71
C ILE A 15 7.00 4.82 5.41
N GLU A 16 7.63 5.71 4.65
CA GLU A 16 8.30 6.90 5.20
C GLU A 16 7.32 7.82 5.92
N THR A 17 6.13 8.03 5.36
CA THR A 17 5.07 8.83 5.98
C THR A 17 4.61 8.19 7.29
N ALA A 18 4.44 6.87 7.32
CA ALA A 18 4.10 6.14 8.53
C ALA A 18 5.20 6.28 9.60
N HIS A 19 6.47 6.13 9.21
CA HIS A 19 7.61 6.32 10.12
C HIS A 19 7.69 7.74 10.68
N ALA A 20 7.44 8.77 9.86
CA ALA A 20 7.39 10.16 10.31
C ALA A 20 6.29 10.41 11.37
N LEU A 21 5.22 9.62 11.34
CA LEU A 21 4.12 9.65 12.32
C LEU A 21 4.34 8.73 13.53
N ASN A 22 5.56 8.20 13.72
CA ASN A 22 5.93 7.24 14.76
C ASN A 22 5.13 5.92 14.71
N LEU A 23 4.69 5.50 13.51
CA LEU A 23 4.12 4.18 13.25
C LEU A 23 5.26 3.23 12.87
N THR A 24 5.99 2.72 13.86
CA THR A 24 7.23 1.95 13.67
C THR A 24 6.99 0.55 13.10
N THR A 25 5.76 0.06 13.12
CA THR A 25 5.38 -1.20 12.48
C THR A 25 4.67 -0.88 11.18
N ALA A 26 5.45 -0.56 10.14
CA ALA A 26 5.00 -0.36 8.77
C ALA A 26 5.89 -1.19 7.83
N PHE A 27 5.30 -2.08 7.05
CA PHE A 27 6.05 -2.92 6.12
C PHE A 27 5.27 -3.23 4.85
N ALA A 28 6.00 -3.37 3.74
CA ALA A 28 5.43 -3.72 2.45
C ALA A 28 5.67 -5.20 2.12
N GLN A 29 4.67 -5.81 1.49
CA GLN A 29 4.74 -7.15 0.94
C GLN A 29 4.20 -7.13 -0.49
N ARG A 30 4.73 -8.01 -1.34
CA ARG A 30 4.18 -8.22 -2.69
C ARG A 30 3.16 -9.34 -2.63
N GLY A 31 1.93 -9.07 -3.08
CA GLY A 31 0.90 -10.09 -3.20
C GLY A 31 1.18 -11.02 -4.39
N ALA A 32 0.71 -12.26 -4.30
CA ALA A 32 0.82 -13.25 -5.38
C ALA A 32 -0.01 -12.86 -6.63
N GLY A 33 -1.05 -12.03 -6.45
CA GLY A 33 -1.88 -11.44 -7.49
C GLY A 33 -3.01 -10.60 -6.90
N GLY A 34 -3.82 -9.95 -7.73
CA GLY A 34 -4.92 -9.09 -7.28
C GLY A 34 -5.84 -8.64 -8.41
N PHE A 35 -6.96 -8.01 -8.07
CA PHE A 35 -7.89 -7.37 -9.00
C PHE A 35 -8.07 -5.90 -8.59
N GLY A 36 -8.04 -4.99 -9.56
CA GLY A 36 -8.31 -3.57 -9.39
C GLY A 36 -9.59 -3.14 -10.10
N GLN A 37 -9.89 -1.85 -10.07
CA GLN A 37 -11.09 -1.26 -10.68
C GLN A 37 -11.26 -1.59 -12.18
N HIS A 38 -10.16 -1.82 -12.89
CA HIS A 38 -10.14 -2.09 -14.34
C HIS A 38 -9.89 -3.59 -14.68
N GLY A 39 -10.00 -4.49 -13.71
CA GLY A 39 -9.82 -5.94 -13.91
C GLY A 39 -8.61 -6.53 -13.21
N GLN A 40 -8.14 -7.69 -13.68
CA GLN A 40 -7.07 -8.47 -13.04
C GLN A 40 -5.71 -7.76 -13.14
N ILE A 41 -5.03 -7.62 -11.99
CA ILE A 41 -3.70 -6.99 -11.87
C ILE A 41 -2.59 -8.00 -12.19
N VAL A 42 -2.76 -9.30 -11.84
CA VAL A 42 -1.82 -10.40 -12.19
C VAL A 42 -2.58 -11.73 -12.38
N ASN A 43 -2.23 -12.49 -13.42
CA ASN A 43 -2.72 -13.85 -13.66
C ASN A 43 -1.72 -14.90 -13.13
N PRO A 44 -2.09 -15.73 -12.13
CA PRO A 44 -1.21 -16.76 -11.57
C PRO A 44 -0.88 -17.92 -12.53
N ILE A 45 -1.50 -17.99 -13.71
CA ILE A 45 -1.24 -19.03 -14.74
C ILE A 45 0.03 -18.73 -15.57
N LEU A 46 0.59 -17.52 -15.49
CA LEU A 46 1.80 -17.15 -16.22
C LEU A 46 3.07 -17.63 -15.49
N LEU A 47 3.86 -18.47 -16.16
CA LEU A 47 5.21 -18.93 -15.77
C LEU A 47 6.23 -17.78 -15.55
N GLU A 48 5.86 -16.54 -15.86
CA GLU A 48 6.65 -15.34 -15.61
C GLU A 48 5.96 -14.41 -14.60
N VAL A 49 6.49 -14.39 -13.38
CA VAL A 49 6.15 -13.35 -12.40
C VAL A 49 6.89 -12.08 -12.78
N ARG A 50 6.16 -11.01 -13.12
CA ARG A 50 6.73 -9.67 -13.29
C ARG A 50 6.57 -8.89 -11.98
N PRO A 51 7.64 -8.65 -11.21
CA PRO A 51 7.53 -7.99 -9.90
C PRO A 51 6.87 -6.61 -9.98
N THR A 52 7.04 -5.91 -11.11
CA THR A 52 6.47 -4.58 -11.37
C THR A 52 4.96 -4.58 -11.59
N GLN A 53 4.34 -5.75 -11.72
CA GLN A 53 2.89 -5.91 -11.87
C GLN A 53 2.23 -6.49 -10.62
N GLN A 54 3.00 -6.94 -9.64
CA GLN A 54 2.45 -7.48 -8.40
C GLN A 54 1.83 -6.36 -7.54
N PRO A 55 0.67 -6.61 -6.92
CA PRO A 55 0.12 -5.68 -5.96
C PRO A 55 1.06 -5.54 -4.77
N VAL A 56 1.22 -4.32 -4.28
CA VAL A 56 1.95 -4.05 -3.05
C VAL A 56 0.95 -3.84 -1.93
N ILE A 57 1.09 -4.62 -0.87
CA ILE A 57 0.27 -4.55 0.34
C ILE A 57 1.14 -3.92 1.41
N ILE A 58 0.65 -2.85 2.04
CA ILE A 58 1.36 -2.16 3.13
C ILE A 58 0.55 -2.38 4.39
N GLN A 59 1.17 -3.02 5.37
CA GLN A 59 0.58 -3.24 6.67
C GLN A 59 1.18 -2.24 7.65
N VAL A 60 0.30 -1.52 8.36
CA VAL A 60 0.69 -0.51 9.35
C VAL A 60 -0.08 -0.77 10.63
N LEU A 61 0.64 -0.89 11.75
CA LEU A 61 0.05 -1.04 13.08
C LEU A 61 0.31 0.21 13.90
N GLY A 62 -0.72 0.68 14.61
CA GLY A 62 -0.62 1.83 15.50
C GLY A 62 -1.92 2.17 16.18
N ARG A 63 -1.92 3.28 16.92
CA ARG A 63 -3.14 3.81 17.53
C ARG A 63 -4.06 4.37 16.45
N ARG A 64 -5.37 4.25 16.66
CA ARG A 64 -6.40 4.77 15.75
C ARG A 64 -6.13 6.21 15.29
N SER A 65 -5.83 7.11 16.23
CA SER A 65 -5.54 8.52 15.91
C SER A 65 -4.33 8.73 15.01
N GLN A 66 -3.28 7.90 15.12
CA GLN A 66 -2.10 7.98 14.25
C GLN A 66 -2.43 7.43 12.85
N LEU A 67 -3.24 6.38 12.77
CA LEU A 67 -3.69 5.80 11.50
C LEU A 67 -4.63 6.76 10.75
N ASP A 68 -5.52 7.46 11.45
CA ASP A 68 -6.39 8.49 10.86
C ASP A 68 -5.55 9.66 10.30
N LEU A 69 -4.48 10.07 11.00
CA LEU A 69 -3.54 11.07 10.49
C LEU A 69 -2.82 10.58 9.23
N LEU A 70 -2.33 9.35 9.24
CA LEU A 70 -1.69 8.75 8.07
C LEU A 70 -2.64 8.74 6.86
N LEU A 71 -3.88 8.29 7.04
CA LEU A 71 -4.89 8.28 5.96
C LEU A 71 -5.13 9.70 5.42
N SER A 72 -5.28 10.69 6.32
CA SER A 72 -5.45 12.09 5.91
C SER A 72 -4.27 12.61 5.10
N HIS A 73 -3.02 12.24 5.45
CA HIS A 73 -1.84 12.60 4.66
C HIS A 73 -1.86 11.96 3.27
N LEU A 74 -2.28 10.69 3.17
CA LEU A 74 -2.29 9.94 1.91
C LEU A 74 -3.43 10.38 0.98
N GLU A 75 -4.58 10.76 1.51
CA GLU A 75 -5.68 11.34 0.72
C GLU A 75 -5.26 12.65 0.01
N ASN A 76 -4.38 13.44 0.64
CA ASN A 76 -3.86 14.68 0.05
C ASN A 76 -2.85 14.45 -1.09
N LEU A 77 -2.38 13.21 -1.30
CA LEU A 77 -1.41 12.88 -2.35
C LEU A 77 -2.07 12.53 -3.70
N ASP A 78 -3.39 12.71 -3.83
CA ASP A 78 -4.18 12.38 -5.03
C ASP A 78 -3.86 10.97 -5.58
N LEU A 79 -3.84 10.00 -4.66
CA LEU A 79 -3.45 8.64 -4.98
C LEU A 79 -4.46 8.01 -5.94
N PRO A 80 -4.02 7.29 -6.99
CA PRO A 80 -4.91 6.53 -7.87
C PRO A 80 -5.76 5.55 -7.05
N SER A 81 -6.94 5.12 -7.55
CA SER A 81 -7.90 4.26 -6.81
C SER A 81 -7.22 3.11 -6.02
N ARG A 82 -7.06 3.27 -4.69
CA ARG A 82 -6.50 2.25 -3.79
C ARG A 82 -7.52 1.88 -2.72
N LEU A 83 -7.40 0.64 -2.24
CA LEU A 83 -8.21 0.12 -1.14
C LEU A 83 -7.47 0.32 0.17
N TRP A 84 -8.11 0.99 1.12
CA TRP A 84 -7.66 1.11 2.50
C TRP A 84 -8.58 0.30 3.39
N VAL A 85 -8.01 -0.54 4.23
CA VAL A 85 -8.77 -1.34 5.20
C VAL A 85 -8.20 -1.03 6.57
N LEU A 86 -9.07 -0.64 7.50
CA LEU A 86 -8.72 -0.37 8.87
C LEU A 86 -9.51 -1.31 9.77
N GLU A 87 -8.82 -2.25 10.38
CA GLU A 87 -9.40 -3.29 11.22
C GLU A 87 -8.78 -3.25 12.63
N PRO A 88 -9.59 -3.47 13.69
CA PRO A 88 -9.06 -3.64 15.02
C PRO A 88 -8.25 -4.94 15.09
N LEU A 89 -7.03 -4.86 15.62
CA LEU A 89 -6.24 -6.06 15.91
C LEU A 89 -6.73 -6.65 17.23
N THR A 90 -7.59 -7.66 17.16
CA THR A 90 -7.90 -8.52 18.31
C THR A 90 -6.86 -9.63 18.38
N ALA A 91 -6.08 -9.63 19.46
CA ALA A 91 -5.17 -10.73 19.82
C ALA A 91 -5.93 -11.87 20.50
#